data_AF-A0AA45ZNN5-F1
#
_entry.id   AF-A0AA45ZNN5-F1
#
_cell.length_a   1.000
_cell.length_b   1.000
_cell.length_c   1.000
_cell.angle_alpha   90.00
_cell.angle_beta   90.00
_cell.angle_gamma   90.00
#
_symmetry.space_group_name_H-M   'P 1'
#
loop_
_entity.id
_entity.type
_entity.pdbx_description
1 polymer ?
#
loop_
_entity_poly.entity_id
_entity_poly.type
_entity_poly.pdbx_seq_one_letter_code
_entity_poly.pdbx_strand_id
1 'polypeptide(L)'
;MIMVWGASSLIPYEALNIGLNIIGFIYVYTLITYYRWYMQPLSTKTALIIATACTLLLLAWNVSFELLYTDKHAGEYQALMYIMDREWSLPILGLSLGMFIIFSRMQFRSRIINTIASWTLGVYLITDHSYIRDLLWTQWFAFDKYYQSHFPVVIMLAISMLVFTAGLALEAVRKMMFQLIPMGDGVFNWLWNRCRLFVAHSTGQNDSSLD
;
A
#
# COMPACT_ATOMS: atom_id res chain seq x y z
N MET A 1 21.23 6.47 -10.69
CA MET A 1 19.88 5.88 -10.56
C MET A 1 18.83 6.94 -10.27
N ILE A 2 18.82 7.64 -9.12
CA ILE A 2 17.78 8.64 -8.80
C ILE A 2 17.68 9.77 -9.85
N MET A 3 18.81 10.32 -10.33
CA MET A 3 18.78 11.31 -11.42
C MET A 3 18.31 10.73 -12.75
N VAL A 4 18.70 9.50 -13.09
CA VAL A 4 18.33 8.86 -14.36
C VAL A 4 16.83 8.54 -14.37
N TRP A 5 16.33 7.94 -13.29
CA TRP A 5 14.92 7.57 -13.15
C TRP A 5 14.02 8.78 -12.88
N GLY A 6 14.49 9.74 -12.08
CA GLY A 6 13.81 11.02 -11.85
C GLY A 6 13.74 11.87 -13.12
N ALA A 7 14.81 11.95 -13.91
CA ALA A 7 14.78 12.64 -15.21
C ALA A 7 13.93 11.88 -16.24
N SER A 8 13.98 10.55 -16.26
CA SER A 8 13.12 9.74 -17.14
C SER A 8 11.63 9.89 -16.80
N SER A 9 11.29 10.22 -15.54
CA SER A 9 9.89 10.49 -15.16
C SER A 9 9.33 11.77 -15.79
N LEU A 10 10.20 12.69 -16.25
CA LEU A 10 9.82 13.95 -16.90
C LEU A 10 9.60 13.82 -18.41
N ILE A 11 10.00 12.68 -19.01
CA ILE A 11 9.86 12.47 -20.45
C ILE A 11 8.52 11.75 -20.70
N PRO A 12 7.56 12.37 -21.41
CA PRO A 12 6.34 11.70 -21.83
C PRO A 12 6.70 10.55 -22.79
N TYR A 13 6.05 9.39 -22.62
CA TYR A 13 6.21 8.16 -23.43
C TYR A 13 7.46 7.29 -23.20
N GLU A 14 8.27 7.52 -22.15
CA GLU A 14 9.33 6.57 -21.77
C GLU A 14 8.75 5.17 -21.45
N ALA A 15 9.24 4.17 -22.17
CA ALA A 15 8.81 2.76 -22.15
C ALA A 15 9.13 1.98 -20.86
N LEU A 16 9.57 2.67 -19.82
CA LEU A 16 9.80 2.07 -18.52
C LEU A 16 8.49 2.12 -17.73
N ASN A 17 7.64 1.13 -18.00
CA ASN A 17 6.45 0.79 -17.22
C ASN A 17 6.87 0.28 -15.83
N ILE A 18 7.45 1.17 -15.04
CA ILE A 18 7.59 1.01 -13.60
C ILE A 18 6.19 1.25 -13.04
N GLY A 19 5.29 0.28 -13.20
CA GLY A 19 4.05 0.26 -12.42
C GLY A 19 4.32 -0.22 -11.00
N LEU A 20 3.30 -0.75 -10.35
CA LEU A 20 3.35 -1.49 -9.08
C LEU A 20 4.04 -2.87 -9.23
N ASN A 21 5.25 -2.88 -9.77
CA ASN A 21 6.05 -4.06 -10.05
C ASN A 21 7.28 -4.13 -9.14
N ILE A 22 7.97 -5.28 -9.15
CA ILE A 22 9.17 -5.50 -8.33
C ILE A 22 10.26 -4.45 -8.54
N ILE A 23 10.33 -3.88 -9.75
CA ILE A 23 11.28 -2.81 -10.10
C ILE A 23 10.98 -1.53 -9.30
N GLY A 24 9.71 -1.14 -9.19
CA GLY A 24 9.29 0.01 -8.38
C GLY A 24 9.59 -0.20 -6.90
N PHE A 25 9.39 -1.43 -6.40
CA PHE A 25 9.77 -1.80 -5.04
C PHE A 25 11.29 -1.67 -4.80
N ILE A 26 12.13 -2.23 -5.69
CA ILE A 26 13.59 -2.12 -5.59
C ILE A 26 14.02 -0.65 -5.63
N TYR A 27 13.37 0.16 -6.48
CA TYR A 27 13.65 1.59 -6.60
C TYR A 27 13.40 2.33 -5.28
N VAL A 28 12.22 2.19 -4.68
CA VAL A 28 11.91 2.83 -3.39
C VAL A 28 12.76 2.28 -2.25
N TYR A 29 12.99 0.96 -2.22
CA TYR A 29 13.85 0.35 -1.22
C TYR A 29 15.28 0.93 -1.26
N THR A 30 15.84 1.07 -2.47
CA THR A 30 17.16 1.67 -2.67
C THR A 30 17.17 3.14 -2.24
N LEU A 31 16.11 3.89 -2.55
CA LEU A 31 15.98 5.31 -2.22
C LEU A 31 15.88 5.54 -0.70
N ILE A 32 15.08 4.75 0.02
CA ILE A 32 14.98 4.80 1.49
C ILE A 32 16.31 4.38 2.14
N THR A 33 16.96 3.33 1.62
CA THR A 33 18.26 2.86 2.13
C THR A 33 19.34 3.92 1.92
N TYR A 34 19.37 4.57 0.75
CA TYR A 34 20.27 5.68 0.46
C TYR A 34 20.05 6.85 1.42
N TYR A 35 18.80 7.25 1.64
CA TYR A 35 18.44 8.28 2.62
C TYR A 35 18.98 7.94 4.02
N ARG A 36 18.79 6.69 4.46
CA ARG A 36 19.22 6.24 5.79
C ARG A 36 20.75 6.22 5.96
N TRP A 37 21.50 5.89 4.92
CA TRP A 37 22.96 5.68 5.02
C TRP A 37 23.80 6.90 4.65
N TYR A 38 23.32 7.76 3.75
CA TYR A 38 24.12 8.85 3.18
C TYR A 38 23.58 10.25 3.44
N MET A 39 22.30 10.42 3.81
CA MET A 39 21.74 11.75 4.03
C MET A 39 21.71 12.11 5.52
N GLN A 40 21.93 13.40 5.80
CA GLN A 40 21.69 13.96 7.13
C GLN A 40 20.20 13.79 7.49
N PRO A 41 19.87 13.46 8.76
CA PRO A 41 18.49 13.29 9.17
C PRO A 41 17.74 14.61 8.98
N LEU A 42 16.73 14.61 8.09
CA LEU A 42 15.93 15.80 7.83
C LEU A 42 15.21 16.25 9.11
N SER A 43 15.14 17.56 9.36
CA SER A 43 14.33 18.08 10.47
C SER A 43 12.84 17.86 10.21
N THR A 44 12.04 17.71 11.26
CA THR A 44 10.58 17.53 11.13
C THR A 44 9.93 18.72 10.44
N LYS A 45 10.46 19.93 10.67
CA LYS A 45 10.03 21.16 9.99
C LYS A 45 10.30 21.10 8.49
N THR A 46 11.51 20.65 8.11
CA THR A 46 11.90 20.50 6.71
C THR A 46 11.06 19.42 6.01
N ALA A 47 10.80 18.29 6.68
CA ALA A 47 9.93 17.24 6.15
C ALA A 47 8.49 17.73 5.95
N LEU A 48 7.96 18.53 6.87
CA LEU A 48 6.65 19.16 6.72
C LEU A 48 6.61 20.15 5.56
N ILE A 49 7.64 20.98 5.40
CA ILE A 49 7.75 21.92 4.26
C ILE A 49 7.79 21.14 2.94
N ILE A 50 8.58 20.07 2.86
CA ILE A 50 8.66 19.23 1.65
C ILE A 50 7.30 18.58 1.36
N ALA A 51 6.67 17.94 2.36
CA ALA A 51 5.37 17.29 2.18
C ALA A 51 4.28 18.29 1.74
N THR A 52 4.20 19.45 2.39
CA THR A 52 3.23 20.49 2.06
C THR A 52 3.52 21.12 0.69
N ALA A 53 4.78 21.42 0.36
CA ALA A 53 5.15 21.95 -0.94
C ALA A 53 4.85 20.97 -2.08
N CYS A 54 5.19 19.68 -1.92
CA CYS A 54 4.85 18.65 -2.91
C CYS A 54 3.34 18.46 -3.06
N THR A 55 2.58 18.50 -1.95
CA THR A 55 1.11 18.42 -2.00
C THR A 55 0.52 19.60 -2.76
N LEU A 56 0.96 20.83 -2.46
CA LEU A 56 0.50 22.04 -3.14
C LEU A 56 0.89 22.03 -4.62
N LEU A 57 2.08 21.53 -4.95
CA LEU A 57 2.52 21.36 -6.34
C LEU A 57 1.62 20.39 -7.10
N LEU A 58 1.31 19.23 -6.52
CA LEU A 58 0.41 18.23 -7.13
C LEU A 58 -1.01 18.78 -7.29
N LEU A 59 -1.55 19.46 -6.27
CA LEU A 59 -2.87 20.08 -6.34
C LEU A 59 -2.91 21.21 -7.40
N ALA A 60 -1.91 22.10 -7.40
CA ALA A 60 -1.82 23.17 -8.38
C ALA A 60 -1.72 22.61 -9.80
N TRP A 61 -0.96 21.53 -9.99
CA TRP A 61 -0.89 20.82 -11.26
C TRP A 61 -2.25 20.28 -11.67
N ASN A 62 -2.91 19.49 -10.81
CA ASN A 62 -4.23 18.90 -11.10
C ASN A 62 -5.29 19.97 -11.43
N VAL A 63 -5.38 21.04 -10.64
CA VAL A 63 -6.33 22.15 -10.87
C VAL A 63 -5.99 22.93 -12.15
N SER A 64 -4.71 23.19 -12.42
CA SER A 64 -4.29 23.87 -13.66
C SER A 64 -4.65 23.05 -14.89
N PHE A 65 -4.52 21.72 -14.81
CA PHE A 65 -4.92 20.80 -15.88
C PHE A 65 -6.43 20.83 -16.12
N GLU A 66 -7.24 20.78 -15.07
CA GLU A 66 -8.70 20.85 -15.18
C GLU A 66 -9.16 22.19 -15.79
N LEU A 67 -8.51 23.31 -15.43
CA LEU A 67 -8.82 24.64 -15.98
C LEU A 67 -8.38 24.84 -17.44
N LEU A 68 -7.27 24.22 -17.84
CA LEU A 68 -6.73 24.31 -19.20
C LEU A 68 -7.30 23.22 -20.13
N TYR A 69 -8.06 22.27 -19.59
CA TYR A 69 -8.63 21.17 -20.35
C TYR A 69 -9.56 21.70 -21.44
N THR A 70 -9.17 21.48 -22.69
CA THR A 70 -9.96 21.82 -23.88
C THR A 70 -10.05 20.57 -24.75
N ASP A 71 -11.27 20.17 -25.15
CA ASP A 71 -11.56 18.93 -25.88
C ASP A 71 -10.70 18.71 -27.14
N LYS A 72 -10.17 19.79 -27.72
CA LYS A 72 -9.37 19.75 -28.97
C LYS A 72 -8.00 19.09 -28.85
N HIS A 73 -7.40 18.96 -27.65
CA HIS A 73 -6.08 18.33 -27.46
C HIS A 73 -6.07 17.25 -26.36
N ALA A 74 -7.20 16.58 -26.13
CA ALA A 74 -7.37 15.62 -25.03
C ALA A 74 -6.25 14.56 -24.90
N GLY A 75 -5.71 14.06 -26.03
CA GLY A 75 -4.63 13.05 -26.02
C GLY A 75 -3.26 13.57 -25.56
N GLU A 76 -2.90 14.81 -25.94
CA GLU A 76 -1.64 15.44 -25.51
C GLU A 76 -1.73 15.87 -24.04
N TYR A 77 -2.90 16.33 -23.60
CA TYR A 77 -3.16 16.67 -22.20
C TYR A 77 -3.09 15.44 -21.28
N GLN A 78 -3.59 14.29 -21.72
CA GLN A 78 -3.52 13.05 -20.94
C GLN A 78 -2.07 12.59 -20.70
N ALA A 79 -1.19 12.74 -21.69
CA ALA A 79 0.23 12.39 -21.56
C ALA A 79 0.96 13.31 -20.57
N LEU A 80 0.63 14.61 -20.56
CA LEU A 80 1.24 15.59 -19.66
C LEU A 80 0.73 15.44 -18.22
N MET A 81 -0.56 15.14 -18.01
CA MET A 81 -1.10 14.82 -16.68
C MET A 81 -0.33 13.66 -16.04
N TYR A 82 -0.03 12.64 -16.83
CA TYR A 82 0.66 11.42 -16.39
C TYR A 82 2.12 11.62 -15.95
N ILE A 83 2.73 12.79 -16.22
CA ILE A 83 4.12 13.07 -15.82
C ILE A 83 4.23 13.28 -14.31
N MET A 84 3.29 14.03 -13.73
CA MET A 84 3.32 14.39 -12.30
C MET A 84 2.53 13.41 -11.43
N ASP A 85 1.47 12.81 -11.96
CA ASP A 85 0.60 11.88 -11.21
C ASP A 85 1.06 10.40 -11.28
N ARG A 86 2.19 10.11 -11.97
CA ARG A 86 2.76 8.76 -11.99
C ARG A 86 3.19 8.33 -10.60
N GLU A 87 2.88 7.09 -10.22
CA GLU A 87 3.16 6.48 -8.90
C GLU A 87 4.57 6.73 -8.34
N TRP A 88 5.58 6.82 -9.21
CA TRP A 88 6.99 7.04 -8.84
C TRP A 88 7.54 8.41 -9.24
N SER A 89 6.68 9.40 -9.47
CA SER A 89 7.10 10.76 -9.79
C SER A 89 7.86 11.40 -8.61
N LEU A 90 8.79 12.30 -8.91
CA LEU A 90 9.57 12.99 -7.87
C LEU A 90 8.68 13.72 -6.83
N PRO A 91 7.59 14.42 -7.20
CA PRO A 91 6.70 15.04 -6.23
C PRO A 91 6.01 14.02 -5.31
N ILE A 92 5.58 12.86 -5.82
CA ILE A 92 4.92 11.81 -5.03
C ILE A 92 5.92 11.16 -4.07
N LEU A 93 7.15 10.92 -4.51
CA LEU A 93 8.24 10.44 -3.65
C LEU A 93 8.61 11.45 -2.57
N GLY A 94 8.67 12.74 -2.91
CA GLY A 94 8.91 13.82 -1.95
C GLY A 94 7.80 13.90 -0.89
N LEU A 95 6.54 13.82 -1.31
CA LEU A 95 5.38 13.77 -0.43
C LEU A 95 5.43 12.55 0.50
N SER A 96 5.65 11.35 -0.04
CA SER A 96 5.68 10.11 0.73
C SER A 96 6.82 10.08 1.75
N LEU A 97 8.04 10.51 1.38
CA LEU A 97 9.16 10.64 2.30
C LEU A 97 8.89 11.67 3.41
N GLY A 98 8.35 12.83 3.05
CA GLY A 98 8.00 13.88 4.03
C GLY A 98 6.99 13.37 5.06
N MET A 99 5.91 12.74 4.59
CA MET A 99 4.89 12.11 5.44
C MET A 99 5.49 11.01 6.33
N PHE A 100 6.32 10.13 5.77
CA PHE A 100 6.98 9.06 6.52
C PHE A 100 7.85 9.60 7.66
N ILE A 101 8.63 10.66 7.43
CA ILE A 101 9.48 11.28 8.46
C ILE A 101 8.64 11.93 9.56
N ILE A 102 7.52 12.57 9.20
CA ILE A 102 6.60 13.16 10.18
C ILE A 102 6.02 12.06 11.08
N PHE A 103 5.41 11.04 10.48
CA PHE A 103 4.76 9.96 11.24
C PHE A 103 5.73 9.09 12.02
N SER A 104 6.94 8.82 11.51
CA SER A 104 7.94 8.05 12.25
C SER A 104 8.41 8.74 13.54
N ARG A 105 8.31 10.07 13.61
CA ARG A 105 8.65 10.86 14.80
C ARG A 105 7.47 11.12 15.72
N MET A 106 6.24 10.93 15.25
CA MET A 106 5.06 11.04 16.09
C MET A 106 4.96 9.84 17.04
N GLN A 107 5.17 10.09 18.33
CA GLN A 107 5.00 9.08 19.37
C GLN A 107 3.59 9.20 19.96
N PHE A 108 2.64 8.44 19.41
CA PHE A 108 1.28 8.35 19.93
C PHE A 108 0.97 6.91 20.35
N ARG A 109 0.52 6.70 21.60
CA ARG A 109 0.21 5.38 22.13
C ARG A 109 -1.24 5.36 22.62
N SER A 110 -2.10 4.67 21.87
CA SER A 110 -3.48 4.39 22.28
C SER A 110 -3.78 2.91 22.08
N ARG A 111 -4.44 2.30 23.06
CA ARG A 111 -4.83 0.89 22.99
C ARG A 111 -5.77 0.64 21.81
N ILE A 112 -6.76 1.52 21.61
CA ILE A 112 -7.76 1.39 20.53
C ILE A 112 -7.07 1.48 19.16
N ILE A 113 -6.23 2.50 18.96
CA ILE A 113 -5.55 2.71 17.67
C ILE A 113 -4.60 1.56 17.37
N ASN A 114 -3.86 1.06 18.38
CA ASN A 114 -2.97 -0.08 18.19
C ASN A 114 -3.73 -1.38 17.87
N THR A 115 -4.91 -1.58 18.45
CA THR A 115 -5.77 -2.72 18.11
C THR A 115 -6.26 -2.61 16.66
N ILE A 116 -6.76 -1.45 16.25
CA ILE A 116 -7.22 -1.23 14.86
C ILE A 116 -6.05 -1.39 13.88
N ALA A 117 -4.88 -0.83 14.18
CA ALA A 117 -3.68 -0.95 13.36
C ALA A 117 -3.21 -2.40 13.20
N SER A 118 -3.44 -3.27 14.18
CA SER A 118 -3.18 -4.71 14.03
C SER A 118 -4.16 -5.39 13.06
N TRP A 119 -5.33 -4.80 12.83
CA TRP A 119 -6.39 -5.37 11.99
C TRP A 119 -6.33 -4.83 10.56
N THR A 120 -5.73 -3.65 10.35
CA THR A 120 -5.68 -3.00 9.02
C THR A 120 -5.03 -3.86 7.94
N LEU A 121 -4.02 -4.67 8.27
CA LEU A 121 -3.42 -5.59 7.30
C LEU A 121 -4.42 -6.64 6.82
N GLY A 122 -5.23 -7.20 7.72
CA GLY A 122 -6.27 -8.17 7.36
C GLY A 122 -7.37 -7.53 6.51
N VAL A 123 -7.80 -6.32 6.91
CA VAL A 123 -8.75 -5.52 6.13
C VAL A 123 -8.24 -5.29 4.72
N TYR A 124 -6.98 -4.85 4.59
CA TYR A 124 -6.32 -4.62 3.30
C TYR A 124 -6.35 -5.87 2.42
N LEU A 125 -5.96 -7.03 2.95
CA LEU A 125 -5.95 -8.29 2.20
C LEU A 125 -7.34 -8.71 1.71
N ILE A 126 -8.38 -8.48 2.52
CA ILE A 126 -9.76 -8.75 2.12
C ILE A 126 -10.18 -7.81 1.00
N THR A 127 -9.94 -6.50 1.15
CA THR A 127 -10.38 -5.49 0.19
C THR A 127 -9.58 -5.49 -1.12
N ASP A 128 -8.31 -5.89 -1.09
CA ASP A 128 -7.43 -5.93 -2.27
C ASP A 128 -7.48 -7.28 -3.01
N HIS A 129 -8.24 -8.24 -2.48
CA HIS A 129 -8.51 -9.47 -3.22
C HIS A 129 -9.26 -9.13 -4.52
N SER A 130 -8.75 -9.62 -5.67
CA SER A 130 -9.25 -9.24 -7.00
C SER A 130 -10.77 -9.30 -7.12
N TYR A 131 -11.38 -10.39 -6.64
CA TYR A 131 -12.83 -10.56 -6.67
C TYR A 131 -13.59 -9.52 -5.84
N ILE A 132 -13.12 -9.24 -4.62
CA ILE A 132 -13.77 -8.28 -3.72
C ILE A 132 -13.58 -6.86 -4.23
N ARG A 133 -12.40 -6.55 -4.76
CA ARG A 133 -12.07 -5.26 -5.35
C ARG A 133 -12.99 -4.93 -6.53
N ASP A 134 -13.18 -5.90 -7.44
CA ASP A 134 -14.08 -5.72 -8.58
C ASP A 134 -15.53 -5.57 -8.10
N LEU A 135 -15.99 -6.40 -7.15
CA LEU A 135 -17.33 -6.30 -6.58
C LEU A 135 -17.60 -4.92 -5.95
N LEU A 136 -16.66 -4.44 -5.13
CA LEU A 136 -16.80 -3.16 -4.42
C LEU A 136 -16.79 -1.98 -5.38
N TRP A 137 -15.80 -1.89 -6.27
CA TRP A 137 -15.55 -0.65 -7.02
C TRP A 137 -16.15 -0.63 -8.43
N THR A 138 -16.54 -1.78 -8.98
CA THR A 138 -17.20 -1.83 -10.30
C THR A 138 -18.71 -2.08 -10.19
N GLN A 139 -19.15 -2.94 -9.26
CA GLN A 139 -20.56 -3.32 -9.15
C GLN A 139 -21.32 -2.50 -8.11
N TRP A 140 -20.82 -2.43 -6.87
CA TRP A 140 -21.53 -1.81 -5.75
C TRP A 140 -21.35 -0.30 -5.71
N PHE A 141 -20.10 0.17 -5.76
CA PHE A 141 -19.71 1.57 -5.63
C PHE A 141 -18.93 2.02 -6.86
N ALA A 142 -19.58 1.97 -8.03
CA ALA A 142 -19.04 2.55 -9.25
C ALA A 142 -18.87 4.07 -9.09
N PHE A 143 -17.62 4.51 -8.87
CA PHE A 143 -17.30 5.91 -8.57
C PHE A 143 -17.67 6.88 -9.70
N ASP A 144 -17.74 6.40 -10.94
CA ASP A 144 -18.19 7.18 -12.11
C ASP A 144 -19.57 7.80 -11.90
N LYS A 145 -20.47 7.10 -11.20
CA LYS A 145 -21.84 7.58 -10.93
C LYS A 145 -21.88 8.74 -9.95
N TYR A 146 -20.88 8.86 -9.09
CA TYR A 146 -20.84 9.84 -8.01
C TYR A 146 -20.06 11.10 -8.39
N TYR A 147 -19.35 11.09 -9.52
CA TYR A 147 -18.51 12.21 -9.95
C TYR A 147 -19.31 13.49 -10.24
N GLN A 148 -20.55 13.37 -10.75
CA GLN A 148 -21.42 14.51 -11.05
C GLN A 148 -22.29 14.96 -9.85
N SER A 149 -22.13 14.35 -8.68
CA SER A 149 -22.89 14.73 -7.49
C SER A 149 -22.41 16.06 -6.91
N HIS A 150 -23.20 16.68 -6.03
CA HIS A 150 -22.86 17.98 -5.42
C HIS A 150 -21.59 17.93 -4.54
N PHE A 151 -21.26 16.76 -3.96
CA PHE A 151 -20.10 16.58 -3.08
C PHE A 151 -19.41 15.22 -3.30
N PRO A 152 -18.76 15.02 -4.46
CA PRO A 152 -18.22 13.71 -4.85
C PRO A 152 -17.18 13.22 -3.85
N VAL A 153 -16.28 14.12 -3.40
CA VAL A 153 -15.21 13.80 -2.45
C VAL A 153 -15.76 13.33 -1.11
N VAL A 154 -16.78 14.00 -0.57
CA VAL A 154 -17.37 13.63 0.74
C VAL A 154 -18.04 12.26 0.64
N ILE A 155 -18.75 12.00 -0.46
CA ILE A 155 -19.42 10.73 -0.69
C ILE A 155 -18.39 9.60 -0.84
N MET A 156 -17.32 9.81 -1.61
CA MET A 156 -16.25 8.82 -1.78
C MET A 156 -15.53 8.50 -0.47
N LEU A 157 -15.28 9.52 0.37
CA LEU A 157 -14.71 9.34 1.71
C LEU A 157 -15.67 8.56 2.62
N ALA A 158 -16.98 8.87 2.57
CA ALA A 158 -17.98 8.15 3.35
C ALA A 158 -18.09 6.68 2.93
N ILE A 159 -18.09 6.39 1.63
CA ILE A 159 -18.07 5.02 1.10
C ILE A 159 -16.79 4.30 1.56
N SER A 160 -15.63 4.95 1.45
CA SER A 160 -14.35 4.37 1.88
C SER A 160 -14.34 4.04 3.37
N MET A 161 -14.87 4.93 4.22
CA MET A 161 -15.05 4.67 5.65
C MET A 161 -16.00 3.51 5.90
N LEU A 162 -17.11 3.42 5.16
CA LEU A 162 -18.06 2.31 5.27
C LEU A 162 -17.39 0.97 4.92
N VAL A 163 -16.71 0.89 3.78
CA VAL A 163 -15.98 -0.32 3.35
C VAL A 163 -14.92 -0.72 4.37
N PHE A 164 -14.17 0.25 4.90
CA PHE A 164 -13.17 -0.01 5.94
C PHE A 164 -13.79 -0.55 7.23
N THR A 165 -14.90 0.02 7.70
CA THR A 165 -15.60 -0.50 8.89
C THR A 165 -16.17 -1.90 8.68
N ALA A 166 -16.71 -2.20 7.49
CA ALA A 166 -17.18 -3.53 7.14
C ALA A 166 -16.01 -4.54 7.11
N GLY A 167 -14.87 -4.15 6.54
CA GLY A 167 -13.65 -4.96 6.56
C GLY A 167 -13.15 -5.22 7.98
N LEU A 168 -13.18 -4.21 8.88
CA LEU A 168 -12.83 -4.39 10.29
C LEU A 168 -13.74 -5.39 10.99
N ALA A 169 -15.05 -5.36 10.71
CA ALA A 169 -16.00 -6.32 11.25
C ALA A 169 -15.71 -7.75 10.76
N LEU A 170 -15.41 -7.92 9.46
CA LEU A 170 -15.02 -9.23 8.91
C LEU A 170 -13.72 -9.75 9.53
N GLU A 171 -12.72 -8.89 9.72
CA GLU A 171 -11.46 -9.25 10.37
C GLU A 171 -11.68 -9.63 11.85
N ALA A 172 -12.62 -8.97 12.55
CA ALA A 172 -13.02 -9.35 13.90
C ALA A 172 -13.71 -10.72 13.93
N VAL A 173 -14.62 -11.01 12.99
CA VAL A 173 -15.26 -12.33 12.85
C VAL A 173 -14.20 -13.40 12.58
N ARG A 174 -13.25 -13.14 11.68
CA ARG A 174 -12.13 -14.04 11.40
C ARG A 174 -11.37 -14.39 12.68
N LYS A 175 -11.00 -13.39 13.48
CA LYS A 175 -10.31 -13.60 14.76
C LYS A 175 -11.16 -14.39 15.75
N MET A 176 -12.47 -14.12 15.83
CA MET A 176 -13.39 -14.88 16.67
C MET A 176 -13.46 -16.35 16.23
N MET A 177 -13.53 -16.63 14.93
CA MET A 177 -13.51 -17.99 14.40
C MET A 177 -12.21 -18.74 14.75
N PHE A 178 -11.06 -18.09 14.63
CA PHE A 178 -9.77 -18.69 15.01
C PHE A 178 -9.60 -18.88 16.53
N GLN A 179 -10.34 -18.14 17.34
CA GLN A 179 -10.37 -18.35 18.80
C GLN A 179 -11.34 -19.48 19.19
N LEU A 180 -12.46 -19.61 18.48
CA LEU A 180 -13.48 -20.63 18.74
C LEU A 180 -13.11 -22.01 18.17
N ILE A 181 -12.39 -22.04 17.05
CA ILE A 181 -11.79 -23.24 16.48
C ILE A 181 -10.38 -23.31 17.05
N PRO A 182 -10.10 -24.16 18.06
CA PRO A 182 -8.75 -24.32 18.55
C PRO A 182 -7.96 -25.13 17.52
N MET A 183 -7.57 -24.50 16.42
CA MET A 183 -6.22 -24.74 15.87
C MET A 183 -5.21 -24.09 16.83
N GLY A 184 -5.31 -24.45 18.11
CA GLY A 184 -4.29 -24.13 19.08
C GLY A 184 -3.04 -24.88 18.69
N ASP A 185 -1.91 -24.41 19.20
CA ASP A 185 -0.63 -25.10 19.10
C ASP A 185 -0.75 -26.60 19.42
N GLY A 186 -1.77 -27.03 20.19
CA GLY A 186 -2.12 -28.43 20.40
C GLY A 186 -2.44 -29.25 19.14
N VAL A 187 -3.28 -28.79 18.20
CA VAL A 187 -3.65 -29.58 17.00
C VAL A 187 -2.52 -29.57 15.98
N PHE A 188 -1.87 -28.41 15.81
CA PHE A 188 -0.68 -28.31 14.95
C PHE A 188 0.49 -29.13 15.52
N ASN A 189 0.82 -29.01 16.81
CA ASN A 189 1.87 -29.83 17.43
C ASN A 189 1.49 -31.31 17.49
N TRP A 190 0.20 -31.65 17.64
CA TRP A 190 -0.26 -33.03 17.57
C TRP A 190 -0.06 -33.62 16.16
N LEU A 191 -0.47 -32.89 15.11
CA LEU A 191 -0.22 -33.28 13.71
C LEU A 191 1.28 -33.34 13.40
N TRP A 192 2.04 -32.33 13.83
CA TRP A 192 3.49 -32.24 13.63
C TRP A 192 4.24 -33.36 14.33
N ASN A 193 3.87 -33.69 15.57
CA ASN A 193 4.45 -34.82 16.31
C ASN A 193 4.06 -36.16 15.67
N ARG A 194 2.85 -36.30 15.14
CA ARG A 194 2.41 -37.50 14.41
C ARG A 194 3.23 -37.70 13.12
N CYS A 195 3.49 -36.61 12.39
CA CYS A 195 4.36 -36.64 11.20
C CYS A 195 5.81 -36.94 11.57
N ARG A 196 6.36 -36.35 12.63
CA ARG A 196 7.71 -36.67 13.14
C ARG A 196 7.84 -38.15 13.53
N LEU A 197 6.85 -38.72 14.19
CA LEU A 197 6.84 -40.13 14.59
C LEU A 197 6.79 -41.06 13.37
N PHE A 198 6.03 -40.71 12.34
CA PHE A 198 6.03 -41.45 11.07
C PHE A 198 7.39 -41.40 10.37
N VAL A 199 8.03 -40.23 10.35
CA VAL A 199 9.38 -40.06 9.76
C VAL A 199 10.43 -40.83 10.57
N ALA A 200 10.39 -40.78 11.91
CA ALA A 200 11.31 -41.54 12.77
C ALA A 200 11.14 -43.06 12.63
N HIS A 201 9.92 -43.54 12.41
CA HIS A 201 9.66 -44.97 12.15
C HIS A 201 10.14 -45.40 10.74
N SER A 202 10.27 -44.46 9.80
CA SER A 202 10.85 -44.70 8.47
C SER A 202 12.38 -44.63 8.42
N THR A 203 13.03 -43.99 9.41
CA THR A 203 14.50 -43.90 9.51
C THR A 203 15.12 -44.79 10.59
N GLY A 204 14.31 -45.45 11.43
CA GLY A 204 14.77 -46.30 12.54
C GLY A 204 14.99 -47.78 12.21
N GLN A 205 15.21 -48.14 10.95
CA GLN A 205 15.51 -49.51 10.54
C GLN A 205 16.74 -49.52 9.61
N ASN A 206 17.91 -49.06 10.10
CA ASN A 206 19.17 -49.35 9.43
C ASN A 206 20.46 -49.26 10.28
N ASP A 207 20.39 -49.27 11.62
CA ASP A 207 21.59 -49.29 12.49
C ASP A 207 21.69 -50.58 13.32
N SER A 208 21.58 -51.75 12.66
CA SER A 208 21.85 -53.03 13.30
C SER A 208 22.41 -54.09 12.34
N SER A 209 23.48 -53.77 11.60
CA SER A 209 24.31 -54.80 10.96
C SER A 209 25.62 -54.21 10.42
N LEU A 210 26.60 -53.97 11.28
CA LEU A 210 28.03 -54.03 10.95
C LEU A 210 28.80 -54.39 12.23
N ASP A 211 28.64 -55.64 12.66
CA ASP A 211 29.74 -56.43 13.22
C ASP A 211 30.45 -57.13 12.04
#